data_AF-A0A2E4EJV2-F1
#
_entry.id   AF-A0A2E4EJV2-F1
#
_cell.length_a   1.000
_cell.length_b   1.000
_cell.length_c   1.000
_cell.angle_alpha   90.00
_cell.angle_beta   90.00
_cell.angle_gamma   90.00
#
_symmetry.space_group_name_H-M   'P 1'
#
loop_
_entity.id
_entity.type
_entity.pdbx_description
1 polymer ?
#
loop_
_entity_poly.entity_id
_entity_poly.type
_entity_poly.pdbx_seq_one_letter_code
_entity_poly.pdbx_strand_id
1 'polypeptide(L)'
;MALRLFLKEIEAAKKLRNIKNSKAWGETNAAGLAKRIEFLVTLFQSNLCQYVRSYELFDDYGIGERDFDTCFEMHDGAQVVNAVIDAARKDPALKKAIIRDMGQETFDSWDAMTPKTIDLFVSEAM
;
A
#
# COMPACT_ATOMS: atom_id res chain seq x y z
N MET A 1 -1.94 7.87 25.74
CA MET A 1 -3.17 7.07 25.55
C MET A 1 -2.70 5.69 25.11
N ALA A 2 -3.15 4.60 25.74
CA ALA A 2 -2.69 3.27 25.33
C ALA A 2 -3.29 2.94 23.95
N LEU A 3 -2.42 2.61 22.99
CA LEU A 3 -2.82 2.12 21.67
C LEU A 3 -3.73 0.89 21.86
N ARG A 4 -4.97 0.96 21.34
CA ARG A 4 -5.93 -0.15 21.42
C ARG A 4 -6.13 -0.70 20.02
N LEU A 5 -5.39 -1.76 19.71
CA LEU A 5 -5.57 -2.56 18.51
C LEU A 5 -6.35 -3.82 18.82
N PHE A 6 -7.19 -4.24 17.88
CA PHE A 6 -7.77 -5.58 17.86
C PHE A 6 -6.72 -6.62 17.45
N LEU A 7 -6.97 -7.90 17.75
CA LEU A 7 -6.03 -8.99 17.43
C LEU A 7 -5.61 -9.00 15.94
N LYS A 8 -6.55 -8.75 15.03
CA LYS A 8 -6.26 -8.70 13.59
C LYS A 8 -5.32 -7.55 13.20
N GLU A 9 -5.46 -6.40 13.84
CA GLU A 9 -4.62 -5.23 13.63
C GLU A 9 -3.21 -5.47 14.20
N ILE A 10 -3.10 -6.14 15.35
CA ILE A 10 -1.82 -6.57 15.92
C ILE A 10 -1.07 -7.51 14.95
N GLU A 11 -1.75 -8.52 14.41
CA GLU A 11 -1.14 -9.44 13.45
C GLU A 11 -0.77 -8.74 12.13
N ALA A 12 -1.58 -7.79 11.67
CA ALA A 12 -1.25 -6.97 10.51
C ALA A 12 -0.04 -6.06 10.78
N ALA A 13 0.06 -5.43 11.95
CA ALA A 13 1.20 -4.60 12.33
C ALA A 13 2.50 -5.44 12.38
N LYS A 14 2.45 -6.66 12.94
CA LYS A 14 3.58 -7.61 12.87
C LYS A 14 3.95 -7.95 11.43
N LYS A 15 2.96 -8.18 10.56
CA LYS A 15 3.20 -8.47 9.13
C LYS A 15 3.89 -7.28 8.44
N LEU A 16 3.40 -6.06 8.63
CA LEU A 16 4.00 -4.84 8.09
C LEU A 16 5.46 -4.69 8.55
N ARG A 17 5.74 -4.95 9.84
CA ARG A 17 7.10 -4.95 10.39
C ARG A 17 8.00 -5.97 9.70
N ASN A 18 7.48 -7.17 9.46
CA ASN A 18 8.23 -8.23 8.78
C ASN A 18 8.51 -7.90 7.30
N ILE A 19 7.57 -7.24 6.62
CA ILE A 19 7.77 -6.76 5.24
C ILE A 19 8.89 -5.72 5.21
N LYS A 20 8.81 -4.69 6.08
CA LYS A 20 9.83 -3.64 6.21
C LYS A 20 11.22 -4.19 6.53
N ASN A 21 11.31 -5.16 7.44
CA ASN A 21 12.59 -5.74 7.85
C ASN A 21 13.11 -6.82 6.88
N SER A 22 12.40 -7.08 5.78
CA SER A 22 12.88 -7.99 4.75
C SER A 22 14.09 -7.38 4.02
N LYS A 23 14.99 -8.24 3.54
CA LYS A 23 16.18 -7.82 2.79
C LYS A 23 15.84 -6.97 1.56
N ALA A 24 14.65 -7.12 0.99
CA ALA A 24 14.26 -6.48 -0.25
C ALA A 24 13.61 -5.09 -0.07
N TRP A 25 13.23 -4.68 1.15
CA TRP A 25 12.43 -3.47 1.39
C TRP A 25 13.02 -2.20 0.73
N GLY A 26 14.31 -1.97 0.93
CA GLY A 26 15.04 -0.81 0.39
C GLY A 26 15.60 -1.01 -1.02
N GLU A 27 15.27 -2.11 -1.70
CA GLU A 27 15.80 -2.38 -3.03
C GLU A 27 14.95 -1.66 -4.10
N THR A 28 15.61 -1.14 -5.14
CA THR A 28 14.96 -0.51 -6.31
C THR A 28 14.64 -1.51 -7.43
N ASN A 29 14.75 -2.81 -7.15
CA ASN A 29 14.46 -3.89 -8.09
C ASN A 29 13.03 -4.45 -7.91
N ALA A 30 12.67 -5.43 -8.73
CA ALA A 30 11.34 -6.06 -8.70
C ALA A 30 10.99 -6.69 -7.34
N ALA A 31 11.96 -7.19 -6.58
CA ALA A 31 11.72 -7.77 -5.27
C ALA A 31 11.32 -6.69 -4.25
N GLY A 32 11.96 -5.51 -4.31
CA GLY A 32 11.58 -4.36 -3.47
C GLY A 32 10.23 -3.78 -3.83
N LEU A 33 9.93 -3.64 -5.13
CA LEU A 33 8.61 -3.24 -5.62
C LEU A 33 7.51 -4.16 -5.06
N ALA A 34 7.71 -5.48 -5.14
CA ALA A 34 6.75 -6.45 -4.59
C ALA A 34 6.51 -6.24 -3.09
N LYS A 35 7.54 -5.88 -2.31
CA LYS A 35 7.41 -5.62 -0.88
C LYS A 35 6.66 -4.32 -0.58
N ARG A 36 6.90 -3.25 -1.35
CA ARG A 36 6.14 -1.99 -1.23
C ARG A 36 4.66 -2.18 -1.56
N ILE A 37 4.35 -2.94 -2.62
CA ILE A 37 2.96 -3.31 -2.95
C ILE A 37 2.33 -4.13 -1.83
N GLU A 38 3.00 -5.18 -1.34
CA GLU A 38 2.50 -6.04 -0.26
C GLU A 38 2.23 -5.23 1.02
N PHE A 39 3.12 -4.29 1.34
CA PHE A 39 2.98 -3.38 2.48
C PHE A 39 1.73 -2.52 2.34
N LEU A 40 1.58 -1.81 1.21
CA LEU A 40 0.49 -0.86 1.02
C LEU A 40 -0.89 -1.55 0.98
N VAL A 41 -1.00 -2.70 0.32
CA VAL A 41 -2.23 -3.50 0.31
C VAL A 41 -2.58 -3.98 1.71
N THR A 42 -1.60 -4.51 2.46
CA THR A 42 -1.80 -4.95 3.84
C THR A 42 -2.23 -3.79 4.73
N LEU A 43 -1.63 -2.62 4.57
CA LEU A 43 -1.92 -1.41 5.34
C LEU A 43 -3.38 -0.97 5.18
N PHE A 44 -3.85 -0.85 3.95
CA PHE A 44 -5.23 -0.45 3.67
C PHE A 44 -6.25 -1.47 4.19
N GLN A 45 -6.05 -2.76 3.88
CA GLN A 45 -6.96 -3.83 4.29
C GLN A 45 -7.07 -3.99 5.81
N SER A 46 -6.03 -3.60 6.56
CA SER A 46 -5.97 -3.76 8.01
C SER A 46 -6.41 -2.53 8.82
N ASN A 47 -6.87 -1.46 8.17
CA ASN A 47 -7.28 -0.22 8.84
C ASN A 47 -6.13 0.43 9.65
N LEU A 48 -4.88 0.21 9.23
CA LEU A 48 -3.70 0.67 9.94
C LEU A 48 -3.10 1.98 9.39
N CYS A 49 -3.63 2.51 8.28
CA CYS A 49 -3.04 3.68 7.59
C CYS A 49 -2.91 4.90 8.52
N GLN A 50 -3.97 5.26 9.25
CA GLN A 50 -3.92 6.39 10.18
C GLN A 50 -2.86 6.17 11.27
N TYR A 51 -2.79 4.98 11.85
CA TYR A 51 -1.82 4.63 12.91
C TYR A 51 -0.38 4.70 12.43
N VAL A 52 -0.11 4.32 11.17
CA VAL A 52 1.21 4.47 10.55
C VAL A 52 1.54 5.94 10.34
N ARG A 53 0.60 6.73 9.80
CA ARG A 53 0.80 8.15 9.51
C ARG A 53 0.90 9.02 10.76
N SER A 54 0.29 8.62 11.88
CA SER A 54 0.43 9.30 13.18
C SER A 54 1.57 8.75 14.05
N TYR A 55 2.38 7.84 13.53
CA TYR A 55 3.48 7.15 14.25
C TYR A 55 3.05 6.34 15.48
N GLU A 56 1.77 6.03 15.62
CA GLU A 56 1.26 5.25 16.77
C GLU A 56 1.77 3.81 16.80
N LEU A 57 2.20 3.24 15.66
CA LEU A 57 2.81 1.90 15.59
C LEU A 57 4.33 1.90 15.79
N PHE A 58 4.97 3.07 15.95
CA PHE A 58 6.41 3.17 15.86
C PHE A 58 7.13 2.50 17.03
N ASP A 59 6.72 2.76 18.27
CA ASP A 59 7.42 2.23 19.46
C ASP A 59 7.32 0.70 19.54
N ASP A 60 6.14 0.13 19.27
CA ASP A 60 5.88 -1.30 19.44
C ASP A 60 6.26 -2.14 18.21
N TYR A 61 6.14 -1.57 17.00
CA TYR A 61 6.32 -2.31 15.75
C TYR A 61 7.41 -1.73 14.84
N GLY A 62 7.95 -0.54 15.14
CA GLY A 62 8.97 0.11 14.33
C GLY A 62 8.45 0.57 12.98
N ILE A 63 7.15 0.83 12.84
CA ILE A 63 6.50 1.26 11.59
C ILE A 63 5.99 2.69 11.77
N GLY A 64 6.28 3.57 10.81
CA GLY A 64 5.80 4.95 10.83
C GLY A 64 5.60 5.53 9.43
N GLU A 65 5.28 6.82 9.36
CA GLU A 65 4.95 7.52 8.12
C GLU A 65 6.04 7.40 7.06
N ARG A 66 7.33 7.41 7.45
CA ARG A 66 8.45 7.20 6.51
C ARG A 66 8.37 5.88 5.75
N ASP A 67 7.79 4.84 6.35
CA ASP A 67 7.61 3.55 5.67
C ASP A 67 6.47 3.61 4.64
N PHE A 68 5.46 4.43 4.91
CA PHE A 68 4.42 4.76 3.94
C PHE A 68 5.02 5.57 2.78
N ASP A 69 5.81 6.60 3.05
CA ASP A 69 6.47 7.42 2.03
C ASP A 69 7.43 6.59 1.16
N THR A 70 8.15 5.64 1.77
CA THR A 70 9.04 4.70 1.05
C THR A 70 8.29 3.93 -0.04
N CYS A 71 6.98 3.70 0.09
CA CYS A 71 6.18 3.05 -0.95
C CYS A 71 6.07 3.88 -2.24
N PHE A 72 6.35 5.18 -2.19
CA PHE A 72 6.26 6.10 -3.32
C PHE A 72 7.61 6.73 -3.72
N GLU A 73 8.57 6.81 -2.79
CA GLU A 73 9.85 7.52 -2.98
C GLU A 73 10.96 6.66 -3.61
N MET A 74 10.75 5.36 -3.81
CA MET A 74 11.77 4.42 -4.31
C MET A 74 11.90 4.37 -5.85
N HIS A 75 11.51 5.45 -6.53
CA HIS A 75 11.44 5.59 -7.99
C HIS A 75 10.51 4.61 -8.72
N ASP A 76 9.66 3.90 -7.98
CA ASP A 76 8.69 2.94 -8.51
C ASP A 76 7.26 3.19 -8.01
N GLY A 77 7.00 4.38 -7.43
CA GLY A 77 5.71 4.73 -6.87
C GLY A 77 4.54 4.61 -7.87
N ALA A 78 4.78 4.89 -9.16
CA ALA A 78 3.77 4.68 -10.21
C ALA A 78 3.41 3.20 -10.37
N GLN A 79 4.38 2.29 -10.31
CA GLN A 79 4.12 0.84 -10.37
C GLN A 79 3.41 0.34 -9.11
N VAL A 80 3.73 0.90 -7.94
CA VAL A 80 3.02 0.60 -6.69
C VAL A 80 1.56 1.01 -6.79
N VAL A 81 1.27 2.24 -7.22
CA VAL A 81 -0.10 2.74 -7.41
C VAL A 81 -0.86 1.86 -8.40
N ASN A 82 -0.27 1.58 -9.57
CA ASN A 82 -0.91 0.75 -10.59
C ASN A 82 -1.31 -0.63 -10.04
N ALA A 83 -0.40 -1.30 -9.34
CA ALA A 83 -0.67 -2.62 -8.77
C ALA A 83 -1.75 -2.58 -7.66
N VAL A 84 -1.74 -1.53 -6.83
CA VAL A 84 -2.72 -1.35 -5.75
C VAL A 84 -4.12 -1.06 -6.30
N ILE A 85 -4.22 -0.21 -7.34
CA ILE A 85 -5.47 0.05 -8.04
C ILE A 85 -5.98 -1.20 -8.75
N ASP A 86 -5.13 -1.96 -9.43
CA ASP A 86 -5.53 -3.21 -10.07
C ASP A 86 -6.03 -4.26 -9.07
N ALA A 87 -5.45 -4.29 -7.86
CA ALA A 87 -5.97 -5.09 -6.77
C ALA A 87 -7.33 -4.57 -6.30
N ALA A 88 -7.50 -3.26 -6.13
CA ALA A 88 -8.74 -2.63 -5.68
C ALA A 88 -9.90 -2.77 -6.70
N ARG A 89 -9.61 -2.83 -7.99
CA ARG A 89 -10.59 -3.13 -9.05
C ARG A 89 -11.19 -4.52 -8.90
N LYS A 90 -10.43 -5.47 -8.34
CA LYS A 90 -10.84 -6.87 -8.10
C LYS A 90 -11.38 -7.11 -6.69
N ASP A 91 -11.05 -6.23 -5.75
CA ASP A 91 -11.44 -6.30 -4.34
C ASP A 91 -12.18 -5.02 -3.90
N PRO A 92 -13.54 -5.03 -3.86
CA PRO A 92 -14.33 -3.90 -3.41
C PRO A 92 -14.04 -3.46 -1.96
N ALA A 93 -13.54 -4.35 -1.09
CA ALA A 93 -13.19 -4.00 0.27
C ALA A 93 -11.89 -3.17 0.30
N LEU A 94 -10.89 -3.55 -0.49
CA LEU A 94 -9.67 -2.76 -0.66
C LEU A 94 -9.96 -1.38 -1.28
N LYS A 95 -10.82 -1.31 -2.31
CA LYS A 95 -11.26 -0.01 -2.86
C LYS A 95 -11.84 0.90 -1.78
N LYS A 96 -12.77 0.39 -0.96
CA LYS A 96 -13.36 1.16 0.14
C LYS A 96 -12.32 1.59 1.18
N ALA A 97 -11.35 0.73 1.48
CA ALA A 97 -10.27 1.05 2.42
C ALA A 97 -9.35 2.17 1.90
N ILE A 98 -9.00 2.16 0.61
CA ILE A 98 -8.21 3.24 0.00
C ILE A 98 -9.00 4.56 0.05
N ILE A 99 -10.28 4.55 -0.33
CA ILE A 99 -11.12 5.76 -0.29
C ILE A 99 -11.25 6.30 1.14
N ARG A 100 -11.40 5.42 2.14
CA ARG A 100 -11.42 5.79 3.56
C ARG A 100 -10.13 6.52 3.97
N ASP A 101 -8.98 6.00 3.57
CA ASP A 101 -7.67 6.44 4.08
C ASP A 101 -7.04 7.58 3.26
N MET A 102 -7.32 7.63 1.96
CA MET A 102 -6.70 8.55 0.99
C MET A 102 -7.69 9.55 0.39
N GLY A 103 -9.00 9.31 0.54
CA GLY A 103 -10.06 10.11 -0.06
C GLY A 103 -10.46 9.64 -1.47
N GLN A 104 -11.70 9.99 -1.86
CA GLN A 104 -12.26 9.65 -3.17
C GLN A 104 -11.46 10.27 -4.33
N GLU A 105 -11.08 11.54 -4.21
CA GLU A 105 -10.31 12.25 -5.25
C GLU A 105 -8.95 11.60 -5.53
N THR A 106 -8.25 11.15 -4.48
CA THR A 106 -6.98 10.42 -4.64
C THR A 106 -7.19 9.10 -5.34
N PHE A 107 -8.23 8.34 -4.96
CA PHE A 107 -8.55 7.08 -5.62
C PHE A 107 -8.86 7.31 -7.11
N ASP A 108 -9.68 8.30 -7.44
CA ASP A 108 -10.07 8.59 -8.82
C ASP A 108 -8.87 9.04 -9.67
N SER A 109 -7.99 9.86 -9.10
CA SER A 109 -6.73 10.27 -9.74
C SER A 109 -5.82 9.07 -10.02
N TRP A 110 -5.61 8.21 -9.03
CA TRP A 110 -4.81 6.99 -9.17
C TRP A 110 -5.42 6.01 -10.18
N ASP A 111 -6.74 5.82 -10.16
CA ASP A 111 -7.45 4.94 -11.10
C ASP A 111 -7.38 5.45 -12.54
N ALA A 112 -7.47 6.77 -12.74
CA ALA A 112 -7.33 7.40 -14.06
C ALA A 112 -5.92 7.26 -14.64
N MET A 113 -4.87 7.29 -13.81
CA MET A 113 -3.48 7.11 -14.23
C MET A 113 -3.07 5.65 -14.41
N THR A 114 -3.85 4.71 -13.85
CA THR A 114 -3.55 3.28 -13.93
C THR A 114 -4.11 2.70 -15.23
N PRO A 115 -3.27 2.20 -16.16
CA PRO A 115 -3.72 1.59 -17.40
C PRO A 115 -4.78 0.52 -17.13
N LYS A 116 -5.86 0.52 -17.91
CA LYS A 116 -6.85 -0.57 -17.82
C LYS A 116 -6.28 -1.74 -18.60
N THR A 117 -6.41 -2.96 -18.07
CA THR A 117 -5.87 -4.17 -18.69
C THR A 117 -6.38 -4.39 -20.13
N ILE A 118 -7.51 -3.77 -20.50
CA ILE A 118 -8.05 -3.77 -21.88
C ILE A 118 -7.22 -2.90 -22.83
N ASP A 119 -6.60 -1.80 -22.37
CA ASP A 119 -5.87 -0.87 -23.24
C ASP A 119 -4.49 -1.40 -23.68
N LEU A 120 -3.93 -2.39 -22.97
CA LEU A 120 -2.64 -3.01 -23.31
C LEU A 120 -2.73 -3.97 -24.51
N PHE A 121 -3.93 -4.48 -24.85
CA PHE A 121 -4.13 -5.42 -25.96
C PHE A 121 -4.64 -4.74 -27.24
N VAL A 122 -4.93 -3.43 -27.21
CA VAL A 122 -5.37 -2.68 -28.39
C VAL A 122 -4.20 -2.01 -29.11
N SER A 123 -3.07 -1.76 -28.42
CA SER A 123 -1.89 -1.11 -29.03
C SER A 123 -0.94 -2.03 -29.81
N GLU A 124 -1.14 -3.35 -29.78
CA GLU A 124 -0.37 -4.31 -30.61
C GLU A 124 -1.08 -4.71 -31.91
N ALA A 125 -2.26 -4.14 -32.19
CA ALA A 125 -3.09 -4.49 -33.34
C ALA A 125 -3.31 -3.35 -34.35
N MET A 126 -2.48 -2.29 -34.31
CA MET A 126 -2.51 -1.19 -35.29
C MET A 126 -1.16 -0.98 -35.97
#